data_AF-A0A172YSG5-F1
#
_entry.id   AF-A0A172YSG5-F1
#
_cell.length_a   1.000
_cell.length_b   1.000
_cell.length_c   1.000
_cell.angle_alpha   90.00
_cell.angle_beta   90.00
_cell.angle_gamma   90.00
#
_symmetry.space_group_name_H-M   'P 1'
#
loop_
_entity.id
_entity.type
_entity.pdbx_description
1 polymer ?
#
loop_
_entity_poly.entity_id
_entity_poly.type
_entity_poly.pdbx_seq_one_letter_code
_entity_poly.pdbx_strand_id
1 'polypeptide(L)' 'MVDKTDMIRVRQLNYESARAISCIYDVFPHENQLASNIVKSIGAITTNTKQRFQENLAYSKALDGTSMTMPRDDYCDK' A
#
# COMPACT_ATOMS: atom_id res chain seq x y z
N MET A 1 5.46 -9.02 -8.79
CA MET A 1 6.27 -8.41 -7.70
C MET A 1 7.39 -7.58 -8.31
N VAL A 2 7.77 -6.49 -7.66
CA VAL A 2 8.74 -5.51 -8.19
C VAL A 2 10.19 -5.97 -7.94
N ASP A 3 11.13 -5.54 -8.79
CA ASP A 3 12.56 -5.60 -8.48
C ASP A 3 12.87 -4.64 -7.34
N LYS A 4 13.51 -5.12 -6.27
CA LYS A 4 13.76 -4.37 -5.04
C LYS A 4 15.02 -3.53 -5.12
N THR A 5 15.85 -3.75 -6.14
CA THR A 5 17.07 -2.96 -6.41
C THR A 5 16.77 -1.72 -7.25
N ASP A 6 15.67 -1.74 -8.01
CA ASP A 6 15.14 -0.58 -8.72
C ASP A 6 14.32 0.30 -7.77
N MET A 7 15.03 1.18 -7.06
CA MET A 7 14.43 2.08 -6.08
C MET A 7 13.43 3.08 -6.70
N ILE A 8 13.56 3.41 -7.99
CA ILE A 8 12.59 4.27 -8.68
C ILE A 8 11.26 3.51 -8.78
N ARG A 9 11.31 2.25 -9.23
CA ARG A 9 10.12 1.43 -9.40
C ARG A 9 9.47 1.05 -8.06
N VAL A 10 10.28 0.76 -7.03
CA VAL A 10 9.81 0.50 -5.66
C VAL A 10 9.03 1.70 -5.11
N ARG A 11 9.58 2.91 -5.26
CA ARG A 11 8.90 4.14 -4.80
C ARG A 11 7.63 4.45 -5.59
N GLN A 12 7.64 4.26 -6.90
CA GLN A 12 6.43 4.44 -7.71
C GLN A 12 5.32 3.49 -7.26
N LEU A 13 5.64 2.21 -7.04
CA LEU A 13 4.66 1.23 -6.56
C LEU A 13 4.11 1.60 -5.18
N ASN A 14 4.97 2.11 -4.29
CA ASN A 14 4.55 2.59 -2.98
C ASN A 14 3.58 3.78 -3.08
N TYR A 15 3.84 4.71 -4.00
CA TYR A 15 2.94 5.82 -4.28
C TYR A 15 1.58 5.35 -4.81
N GLU A 16 1.54 4.41 -5.77
CA GLU A 16 0.29 3.84 -6.26
C GLU A 16 -0.48 3.08 -5.16
N SER A 17 0.23 2.40 -4.26
CA SER A 17 -0.38 1.72 -3.11
C SER A 17 -1.02 2.73 -2.15
N ALA A 18 -0.35 3.85 -1.89
CA ALA A 18 -0.89 4.93 -1.05
C ALA A 18 -2.14 5.57 -1.67
N ARG A 19 -2.16 5.77 -3.00
CA ARG A 19 -3.35 6.24 -3.73
C ARG A 19 -4.52 5.26 -3.65
N ALA A 20 -4.26 3.97 -3.82
CA ALA A 20 -5.31 2.96 -3.69
C ALA A 20 -5.88 2.92 -2.26
N ILE A 21 -5.01 3.10 -1.25
CA ILE A 21 -5.44 3.19 0.15
C ILE A 21 -6.29 4.44 0.38
N SER A 22 -5.93 5.61 -0.16
CA SER A 22 -6.73 6.83 0.02
C SER A 22 -8.16 6.63 -0.47
N CYS A 23 -8.34 5.92 -1.59
CA CYS A 23 -9.68 5.61 -2.08
C CYS A 23 -10.54 4.75 -1.17
N ILE A 24 -9.92 3.86 -0.40
CA ILE A 24 -10.65 3.11 0.62
C ILE A 24 -11.13 4.07 1.72
N TYR A 25 -10.32 5.08 2.07
CA TYR A 25 -10.69 6.09 3.05
C TYR A 25 -11.72 7.10 2.55
N ASP A 26 -11.79 7.36 1.24
CA ASP A 26 -12.79 8.23 0.65
C ASP A 26 -14.18 7.57 0.58
N VAL A 27 -14.23 6.24 0.34
CA VAL A 27 -15.47 5.47 0.23
C VAL A 27 -16.02 5.03 1.58
N PHE A 28 -15.15 4.61 2.51
CA PHE A 28 -15.56 4.06 3.80
C PHE A 28 -15.39 5.08 4.92
N PRO A 29 -16.36 5.19 5.86
CA PRO A 29 -16.27 6.14 6.95
C PRO A 29 -15.02 5.91 7.82
N HIS A 30 -14.42 7.00 8.28
CA HIS A 30 -13.28 6.97 9.21
C HIS A 30 -13.64 6.45 10.61
N GLU A 31 -14.93 6.46 10.95
CA GLU A 31 -15.45 5.99 12.23
C GLU A 31 -15.16 4.50 12.46
N ASN A 32 -14.95 4.14 13.72
CA ASN A 32 -14.77 2.75 14.15
C ASN A 32 -13.64 1.98 13.42
N GLN A 33 -12.66 2.69 12.84
CA GLN A 33 -11.52 2.11 12.12
C GLN A 33 -11.91 1.24 10.92
N LEU A 34 -13.12 1.39 10.36
CA LEU A 34 -13.63 0.52 9.31
C LEU A 34 -12.72 0.50 8.07
N ALA A 35 -12.37 1.68 7.54
CA ALA A 35 -11.46 1.80 6.41
C ALA A 35 -10.09 1.15 6.69
N SER A 36 -9.52 1.37 7.89
CA SER A 36 -8.25 0.75 8.30
C SER A 36 -8.34 -0.78 8.34
N ASN A 37 -9.44 -1.33 8.86
CA ASN A 37 -9.67 -2.76 8.93
C ASN A 37 -9.84 -3.38 7.53
N ILE A 38 -10.44 -2.66 6.59
CA ILE A 38 -10.55 -3.08 5.19
C ILE A 38 -9.16 -3.13 4.54
N VAL A 39 -8.34 -2.08 4.68
CA VAL A 39 -6.96 -2.06 4.17
C VAL A 39 -6.15 -3.24 4.73
N LYS A 40 -6.23 -3.49 6.05
CA LYS A 40 -5.57 -4.63 6.71
C LYS A 40 -6.06 -5.97 6.16
N SER A 41 -7.36 -6.12 5.94
CA SER A 41 -7.96 -7.36 5.42
C SER A 41 -7.51 -7.64 3.98
N ILE A 42 -7.48 -6.62 3.13
CA ILE A 42 -6.92 -6.73 1.77
C ILE A 42 -5.46 -7.14 1.82
N GLY A 43 -4.66 -6.51 2.69
CA GLY A 43 -3.26 -6.91 2.93
C GLY A 43 -3.15 -8.38 3.33
N ALA A 44 -3.92 -8.83 4.32
CA ALA A 44 -3.91 -10.20 4.80
C ALA A 44 -4.26 -11.22 3.71
N ILE A 45 -5.29 -10.95 2.90
CA ILE A 45 -5.74 -11.86 1.84
C ILE A 45 -4.73 -11.87 0.68
N THR A 46 -4.12 -10.73 0.36
CA THR A 46 -3.15 -10.63 -0.75
C THR A 46 -1.77 -11.17 -0.39
N THR A 47 -1.41 -11.24 0.89
CA THR A 47 -0.13 -11.79 1.37
C THR A 47 -0.28 -13.15 2.09
N ASN A 48 -1.38 -13.87 1.87
CA ASN A 48 -1.76 -15.06 2.65
C ASN A 48 -0.94 -16.35 2.40
N THR A 49 0.07 -16.32 1.52
CA THR A 49 0.97 -17.46 1.30
C THR A 49 2.38 -17.13 1.75
N LYS A 50 3.15 -18.15 2.16
CA LYS A 50 4.55 -17.97 2.60
C LYS A 50 5.38 -17.18 1.59
N GLN A 51 5.28 -17.52 0.31
CA GLN A 51 5.99 -16.83 -0.76
C GLN A 51 5.55 -15.36 -0.86
N ARG A 52 4.24 -15.07 -0.88
CA ARG A 52 3.74 -13.70 -0.99
C ARG A 52 4.10 -12.85 0.22
N PHE A 53 4.08 -13.44 1.42
CA PHE A 53 4.50 -12.80 2.65
C PHE A 53 5.99 -12.44 2.63
N GLN A 54 6.87 -13.37 2.26
CA GLN A 54 8.32 -13.11 2.18
C GLN A 54 8.66 -11.99 1.20
N GLU A 55 7.98 -11.98 0.06
CA GLU A 55 8.15 -10.96 -0.95
C GLU A 55 7.63 -9.58 -0.51
N ASN A 56 6.47 -9.54 0.16
CA ASN A 56 5.96 -8.30 0.75
C ASN A 56 6.88 -7.77 1.85
N LEU A 57 7.45 -8.65 2.67
CA LEU A 57 8.45 -8.28 3.68
C LEU A 57 9.72 -7.71 3.03
N ALA A 58 10.22 -8.32 1.95
CA ALA A 58 11.37 -7.81 1.22
C ALA A 58 11.09 -6.44 0.58
N TYR A 59 9.88 -6.25 0.03
CA TYR A 59 9.42 -4.96 -0.47
C TYR A 59 9.35 -3.89 0.63
N SER A 60 8.76 -4.22 1.79
CA SER A 60 8.73 -3.32 2.95
C SER A 60 10.14 -2.91 3.39
N LYS A 61 11.07 -3.86 3.47
CA LYS A 61 12.47 -3.59 3.83
C LYS A 61 13.18 -2.68 2.82
N ALA A 62 12.87 -2.80 1.53
CA ALA A 62 13.43 -1.93 0.51
C ALA A 62 12.99 -0.47 0.67
N LEU A 63 11.81 -0.24 1.27
CA LEU A 63 11.29 1.10 1.56
C LEU A 63 11.77 1.66 2.91
N ASP A 64 12.43 0.87 3.76
CA ASP A 64 12.90 1.33 5.07
C ASP A 64 13.86 2.52 4.90
N GLY A 65 13.64 3.58 5.69
CA GLY A 65 14.40 4.82 5.61
C GLY A 65 14.01 5.75 4.46
N THR A 66 13.03 5.39 3.63
CA THR A 66 12.44 6.30 2.64
C THR A 66 11.30 7.12 3.25
N SER A 67 11.10 8.34 2.74
CA SER A 67 9.94 9.18 3.06
C SER A 67 8.99 9.21 1.87
N MET A 68 7.69 9.34 2.15
CA MET A 68 6.69 9.61 1.12
C MET A 68 5.79 10.77 1.56
N THR A 69 5.32 11.55 0.59
CA THR A 69 4.25 12.52 0.81
C THR A 69 2.95 11.85 0.44
N MET A 70 1.93 11.96 1.30
CA MET A 70 0.61 11.43 0.96
C MET A 70 0.06 12.17 -0.28
N PRO A 71 -0.55 11.44 -1.22
CA PRO A 71 -1.26 12.03 -2.33
C PRO A 71 -2.35 13.00 -1.80
N ARG A 72 -2.45 14.22 -2.35
CA ARG A 72 -3.39 15.25 -1.85
C ARG A 72 -4.68 15.36 -2.68
N ASP A 73 -4.69 14.84 -3.90
CA ASP A 73 -5.84 14.92 -4.78
C ASP A 73 -6.80 13.74 -4.55
N ASP A 74 -8.03 13.86 -5.04
CA ASP A 74 -8.94 12.73 -5.20
C ASP A 74 -8.44 11.86 -6.37
N TYR A 75 -8.11 10.60 -6.09
CA TYR A 75 -7.56 9.66 -7.07
C TYR A 75 -8.53 8.54 -7.44
N CYS A 76 -9.75 8.56 -6.93
CA CYS A 76 -10.68 7.42 -7.05
C CYS A 76 -11.51 7.48 -8.32
N ASP A 77 -11.70 8.68 -8.85
CA ASP A 77 -12.47 8.95 -10.06
C ASP A 77 -11.60 9.06 -11.33
N LYS A 78 -10.40 8.44 -11.36
CA LYS A 78 -9.51 8.43 -12.55
C LYS A 78 -9.18 7.05 -13.07
#